data_AF-X1LXA1-F1
#
_entry.id   AF-X1LXA1-F1
#
_cell.length_a   1.000
_cell.length_b   1.000
_cell.length_c   1.000
_cell.angle_alpha   90.00
_cell.angle_beta   90.00
_cell.angle_gamma   90.00
#
_symmetry.space_group_name_H-M   'P 1'
#
loop_
_entity.id
_entity.type
_entity.pdbx_description
1 polymer ?
#
loop_
_entity_poly.entity_id
_entity_poly.type
_entity_poly.pdbx_seq_one_letter_code
_entity_poly.pdbx_strand_id
1 'polypeptide(L)'
;PGEDTWFIASDSKNLTGDPGTLRDRFATIKGGTDVFPPHALLSVYLPDRAAFAIENYSRADLPEWLLVNRDSRPLTHLYSLLLAAKQSGAPITKFIKHLALAGPLAFFIPLLVF
;
A
#
# COMPACT_ATOMS: atom_id res chain seq x y z
N PRO A 1 15.38 -6.91 -2.90
CA PRO A 1 14.72 -5.76 -3.57
C PRO A 1 14.10 -6.20 -4.90
N GLY A 2 12.78 -6.06 -5.04
CA GLY A 2 12.10 -6.01 -6.33
C GLY A 2 11.36 -4.68 -6.37
N GLU A 3 11.45 -3.94 -7.48
CA GLU A 3 10.80 -2.62 -7.58
C GLU A 3 9.28 -2.75 -7.72
N ASP A 4 8.81 -3.91 -8.15
CA ASP A 4 7.39 -4.19 -8.37
C ASP A 4 6.78 -4.97 -7.21
N THR A 5 5.65 -4.46 -6.72
CA THR A 5 4.81 -5.13 -5.73
C THR A 5 3.49 -5.53 -6.38
N TRP A 6 3.15 -6.81 -6.29
CA TRP A 6 1.89 -7.34 -6.80
C TRP A 6 0.94 -7.57 -5.63
N PHE A 7 -0.31 -7.11 -5.76
CA PHE A 7 -1.38 -7.46 -4.84
C PHE A 7 -2.49 -8.16 -5.61
N ILE A 8 -3.10 -9.16 -4.98
CA ILE A 8 -4.27 -9.86 -5.53
C ILE A 8 -5.40 -9.70 -4.53
N ALA A 9 -6.55 -9.26 -5.03
CA ALA A 9 -7.76 -9.08 -4.24
C ALA A 9 -8.91 -9.89 -4.84
N SER A 10 -9.76 -10.42 -3.98
CA SER A 10 -11.03 -11.07 -4.33
C SER A 10 -12.02 -10.86 -3.18
N ASP A 11 -13.31 -10.95 -3.48
CA ASP A 11 -14.41 -10.98 -2.53
C ASP A 11 -14.71 -12.40 -2.01
N SER A 12 -13.96 -13.40 -2.46
CA SER A 12 -14.12 -14.80 -2.05
C SER A 12 -13.83 -15.01 -0.57
N LYS A 13 -14.74 -15.73 0.11
CA LYS A 13 -14.58 -16.12 1.51
C LYS A 13 -13.42 -17.10 1.76
N ASN A 14 -12.89 -17.71 0.70
CA ASN A 14 -11.87 -18.76 0.79
C ASN A 14 -10.45 -18.26 0.42
N LEU A 15 -10.20 -16.95 0.53
CA LEU A 15 -8.88 -16.37 0.34
C LEU A 15 -7.88 -16.89 1.39
N THR A 16 -6.66 -17.17 0.94
CA THR A 16 -5.57 -17.60 1.81
C THR A 16 -4.25 -17.02 1.32
N GLY A 17 -3.42 -16.60 2.26
CA GLY A 17 -2.02 -16.22 2.00
C GLY A 17 -1.03 -17.35 2.23
N ASP A 18 -1.50 -18.54 2.63
CA ASP A 18 -0.65 -19.69 2.91
C ASP A 18 -0.07 -20.28 1.61
N PRO A 19 1.26 -20.23 1.39
CA PRO A 19 1.86 -20.66 0.14
C PRO A 19 1.67 -22.16 -0.16
N GLY A 20 1.60 -23.00 0.89
CA GLY A 20 1.36 -24.44 0.73
C GLY A 20 -0.04 -24.72 0.20
N THR A 21 -1.05 -24.12 0.83
CA THR A 21 -2.45 -24.21 0.39
C THR A 21 -2.62 -23.65 -1.03
N LEU A 22 -1.95 -22.55 -1.37
CA LEU A 22 -1.99 -21.98 -2.72
C LEU A 22 -1.36 -22.92 -3.76
N ARG A 23 -0.20 -23.52 -3.46
CA ARG A 23 0.44 -24.53 -4.31
C ARG A 23 -0.49 -25.70 -4.58
N ASP A 24 -1.08 -26.26 -3.53
CA ASP A 24 -1.92 -27.45 -3.64
C ASP A 24 -3.19 -27.15 -4.42
N ARG A 25 -3.82 -26.00 -4.18
CA ARG A 25 -4.98 -25.54 -4.96
C ARG A 25 -4.61 -25.32 -6.43
N PHE A 26 -3.50 -24.65 -6.71
CA PHE A 26 -3.05 -24.40 -8.07
C PHE A 26 -2.76 -25.69 -8.84
N ALA A 27 -2.19 -26.71 -8.19
CA ALA A 27 -1.95 -28.02 -8.81
C ALA A 27 -3.23 -28.74 -9.25
N THR A 28 -4.40 -28.39 -8.69
CA THR A 28 -5.69 -28.98 -9.10
C THR A 28 -6.29 -28.34 -10.36
N ILE A 29 -5.74 -27.21 -10.82
CA ILE A 29 -6.25 -26.51 -12.00
C ILE A 29 -5.83 -27.27 -13.26
N LYS A 30 -6.80 -27.71 -14.05
CA LYS A 30 -6.55 -28.40 -15.33
C LYS A 30 -5.75 -27.49 -16.27
N GLY A 31 -4.57 -27.94 -16.70
CA GLY A 31 -3.64 -27.17 -17.54
C GLY A 31 -2.81 -26.12 -16.79
N GLY A 32 -2.96 -25.98 -15.47
CA GLY A 32 -2.19 -24.99 -14.68
C GLY A 32 -0.68 -25.25 -14.71
N THR A 33 -0.29 -26.52 -14.75
CA THR A 33 1.11 -26.97 -14.85
C THR A 33 1.79 -26.52 -16.14
N ASP A 34 1.03 -26.34 -17.22
CA ASP A 34 1.56 -25.94 -18.53
C ASP A 34 1.91 -24.43 -18.56
N VAL A 35 1.26 -23.65 -17.69
CA VAL A 35 1.48 -22.21 -17.52
C VAL A 35 2.60 -21.96 -16.51
N PHE A 36 2.55 -22.64 -15.37
CA PHE A 36 3.51 -22.45 -14.29
C PHE A 36 3.65 -23.71 -13.44
N PRO A 37 4.86 -24.13 -13.04
CA PRO A 37 5.01 -25.29 -12.18
C PRO A 37 4.50 -24.98 -10.76
N PRO A 38 3.58 -25.77 -10.17
CA PRO A 38 3.03 -25.48 -8.85
C PRO A 38 4.08 -25.33 -7.75
N HIS A 39 5.12 -26.16 -7.76
CA HIS A 39 6.20 -26.11 -6.77
C HIS A 39 7.00 -24.79 -6.82
N ALA A 40 7.02 -24.10 -7.97
CA ALA A 40 7.66 -22.80 -8.11
C ALA A 40 6.83 -21.66 -7.50
N LEU A 41 5.58 -21.89 -7.07
CA LEU A 41 4.80 -20.83 -6.40
C LEU A 41 5.48 -20.32 -5.14
N LEU A 42 6.22 -21.18 -4.44
CA LEU A 42 6.98 -20.82 -3.24
C LEU A 42 8.14 -19.85 -3.52
N SER A 43 8.63 -19.77 -4.76
CA SER A 43 9.68 -18.80 -5.11
C SER A 43 9.12 -17.40 -5.41
N VAL A 44 7.84 -17.32 -5.79
CA VAL A 44 7.13 -16.07 -6.10
C VAL A 44 6.42 -15.53 -4.85
N TYR A 45 5.72 -16.40 -4.12
CA TYR A 45 5.03 -16.06 -2.88
C TYR A 45 5.94 -16.34 -1.68
N LEU A 46 6.69 -15.31 -1.30
CA LEU A 46 7.57 -15.35 -0.13
C LEU A 46 6.78 -14.90 1.12
N PRO A 47 6.39 -15.81 2.02
CA PRO A 47 5.51 -15.49 3.15
C PRO A 47 6.13 -14.45 4.08
N ASP A 48 7.44 -14.54 4.32
CA ASP A 48 8.17 -13.59 5.17
C ASP A 48 8.12 -12.17 4.60
N ARG A 49 8.17 -12.02 3.27
CA ARG A 49 8.05 -10.71 2.62
C ARG A 49 6.64 -10.15 2.74
N ALA A 50 5.62 -11.01 2.57
CA ALA A 50 4.23 -10.59 2.74
C ALA A 50 3.97 -10.14 4.18
N ALA A 51 4.44 -10.90 5.17
CA ALA A 51 4.34 -10.54 6.58
C ALA A 51 5.04 -9.20 6.88
N PHE A 52 6.28 -9.03 6.39
CA PHE A 52 7.03 -7.78 6.54
C PHE A 52 6.34 -6.57 5.90
N ALA A 53 5.76 -6.75 4.70
CA ALA A 53 5.01 -5.69 4.03
C ALA A 53 3.77 -5.28 4.84
N ILE A 54 2.98 -6.26 5.30
CA ILE A 54 1.80 -6.02 6.14
C ILE A 54 2.17 -5.29 7.42
N GLU A 55 3.23 -5.74 8.11
CA GLU A 55 3.71 -5.08 9.32
C GLU A 55 4.08 -3.61 9.07
N ASN A 56 4.83 -3.33 8.00
CA ASN A 56 5.18 -1.95 7.66
C ASN A 56 3.96 -1.09 7.32
N TYR A 57 2.99 -1.62 6.57
CA TYR A 57 1.76 -0.90 6.26
C TYR A 57 0.92 -0.63 7.51
N SER A 58 0.87 -1.57 8.46
CA SER A 58 0.14 -1.40 9.72
C SER A 58 0.71 -0.31 10.63
N ARG A 59 1.98 0.06 10.44
CA ARG A 59 2.68 1.10 11.21
C ARG A 59 2.53 2.50 10.62
N ALA A 60 1.70 2.67 9.59
CA ALA A 60 1.49 3.97 8.97
C ALA A 60 0.95 4.99 10.00
N ASP A 61 1.77 5.99 10.32
CA ASP A 61 1.45 7.06 11.28
C ASP A 61 0.60 8.16 10.60
N LEU A 62 -0.56 7.76 10.06
CA LEU A 62 -1.56 8.61 9.45
C LEU A 62 -2.95 8.08 9.78
N PRO A 63 -3.96 8.95 9.92
CA PRO A 63 -5.32 8.51 10.14
C PRO A 63 -5.86 7.78 8.91
N GLU A 64 -6.75 6.81 9.11
CA GLU A 64 -7.30 5.93 8.06
C GLU A 64 -7.88 6.70 6.87
N TRP A 65 -8.51 7.85 7.14
CA TRP A 65 -9.09 8.70 6.10
C TRP A 65 -8.03 9.30 5.14
N LEU A 66 -6.75 9.34 5.52
CA LEU A 66 -5.60 9.69 4.65
C LEU A 66 -4.95 8.48 3.97
N LEU A 67 -5.31 7.26 4.36
CA LEU A 67 -4.73 6.02 3.83
C LEU A 67 -5.60 5.39 2.74
N VAL A 68 -6.90 5.71 2.70
CA VAL A 68 -7.85 5.17 1.72
C VAL A 68 -8.05 6.16 0.57
N ASN A 69 -7.74 5.73 -0.66
CA ASN A 69 -8.06 6.49 -1.86
C ASN A 69 -9.56 6.45 -2.14
N ARG A 70 -10.18 7.61 -2.36
CA ARG A 70 -11.62 7.74 -2.65
C ARG A 70 -11.82 8.69 -3.82
N ASP A 71 -12.86 8.48 -4.63
CA ASP A 71 -13.17 9.36 -5.76
C ASP A 71 -13.45 10.80 -5.32
N SER A 72 -14.12 10.97 -4.18
CA SER A 72 -14.39 12.28 -3.59
C SER A 72 -13.14 12.97 -3.05
N ARG A 73 -12.04 12.23 -2.86
CA ARG A 73 -10.76 12.78 -2.42
C ARG A 73 -9.58 11.94 -2.90
N PRO A 74 -9.13 12.14 -4.14
CA PRO A 74 -8.03 11.35 -4.70
C PRO A 74 -6.73 11.66 -3.94
N LEU A 75 -6.06 10.61 -3.46
CA LEU A 75 -4.78 10.72 -2.76
C LEU A 75 -3.64 11.13 -3.69
N THR A 76 -3.83 11.07 -5.01
CA THR A 76 -2.86 11.50 -6.02
C THR A 76 -2.32 12.89 -5.73
N HIS A 77 -3.17 13.85 -5.35
CA HIS A 77 -2.71 15.21 -5.04
C HIS A 77 -1.76 15.26 -3.83
N LEU A 78 -2.10 14.54 -2.76
CA LEU A 78 -1.24 14.44 -1.58
C LEU A 78 0.09 13.77 -1.93
N TYR A 79 0.05 12.69 -2.72
CA TYR A 79 1.26 11.99 -3.14
C TYR A 79 2.14 12.83 -4.06
N SER A 80 1.56 13.57 -5.01
CA SER A 80 2.32 14.51 -5.85
C SER A 80 3.03 15.57 -5.01
N LEU A 81 2.37 16.12 -3.98
CA LEU A 81 2.98 17.08 -3.06
C LEU A 81 4.12 16.46 -2.24
N LEU A 82 3.91 15.27 -1.68
CA LEU A 82 4.94 14.56 -0.92
C LEU A 82 6.13 14.18 -1.81
N LEU A 83 5.88 13.77 -3.05
CA LEU A 83 6.92 13.45 -4.02
C LEU A 83 7.71 14.69 -4.42
N ALA A 84 7.03 15.81 -4.73
CA ALA A 84 7.68 17.07 -5.05
C ALA A 84 8.55 17.56 -3.88
N ALA A 85 8.06 17.46 -2.63
CA ALA A 85 8.87 17.80 -1.46
C ALA A 85 10.07 16.86 -1.29
N LYS A 86 9.90 15.55 -1.50
CA LYS A 86 11.01 14.60 -1.47
C LYS A 86 12.07 14.94 -2.52
N GLN A 87 11.65 15.28 -3.74
CA GLN A 87 12.55 15.65 -4.85
C GLN A 87 13.24 17.01 -4.63
N SER A 88 12.62 17.92 -3.89
CA SER A 88 13.20 19.23 -3.57
C SER A 88 14.44 19.17 -2.66
N GLY A 89 14.71 18.02 -2.02
CA GLY A 89 15.81 17.85 -1.06
C GLY A 89 15.62 18.60 0.27
N ALA A 90 14.58 19.43 0.40
CA ALA A 90 14.27 20.16 1.62
C ALA A 90 13.44 19.29 2.59
N PRO A 91 13.58 19.49 3.92
CA PRO A 91 12.86 18.70 4.94
C PRO A 91 11.37 19.09 5.07
N ILE A 92 10.70 19.41 3.97
CA ILE A 92 9.33 19.96 3.91
C ILE A 92 8.28 18.84 3.98
N THR A 93 8.66 17.56 3.84
CA THR A 93 7.74 16.41 3.92
C THR A 93 6.97 16.37 5.24
N LYS A 94 7.62 16.70 6.37
CA LYS A 94 6.95 16.84 7.67
C LYS A 94 5.93 17.96 7.66
N PHE A 95 6.25 19.12 7.08
CA PHE A 95 5.33 20.25 7.00
C PHE A 95 4.08 19.90 6.19
N ILE A 96 4.26 19.27 5.02
CA ILE A 96 3.13 18.83 4.17
C ILE A 96 2.25 17.81 4.90
N LYS A 97 2.85 16.88 5.66
CA LYS A 97 2.10 15.96 6.51
C LYS A 97 1.21 16.71 7.51
N HIS A 98 1.75 17.70 8.22
CA HIS A 98 0.99 18.47 9.21
C HIS A 98 -0.09 19.34 8.55
N LEU A 99 0.20 19.93 7.40
CA LEU A 99 -0.78 20.69 6.61
C LEU A 99 -1.95 19.81 6.18
N ALA A 100 -1.66 18.60 5.69
CA ALA A 100 -2.69 17.63 5.31
C ALA A 100 -3.54 17.16 6.51
N LEU A 101 -2.93 17.03 7.69
CA LEU A 101 -3.64 16.68 8.93
C LEU A 101 -4.52 17.82 9.45
N ALA A 102 -4.03 19.07 9.38
CA ALA A 102 -4.76 20.25 9.83
C ALA A 102 -5.92 20.64 8.87
N GLY A 103 -5.83 20.24 7.61
CA GLY A 103 -6.86 20.52 6.61
C GLY A 103 -7.06 22.03 6.37
N PRO A 104 -8.27 22.46 5.97
CA PRO A 104 -8.55 23.87 5.68
C PRO A 104 -8.27 24.83 6.85
N LEU A 105 -8.33 24.34 8.09
CA LEU A 105 -8.08 25.13 9.30
C LEU A 105 -6.67 25.74 9.32
N ALA A 106 -5.68 25.09 8.71
CA ALA A 106 -4.33 25.61 8.63
C ALA A 106 -4.25 27.00 7.97
N PHE A 107 -5.14 27.28 7.01
CA PHE A 107 -5.20 28.57 6.32
C PHE A 107 -5.91 29.65 7.13
N PHE A 108 -6.66 29.27 8.18
CA PHE A 108 -7.32 30.21 9.09
C PHE A 108 -6.48 30.54 10.33
N ILE A 109 -5.42 29.77 10.63
CA ILE A 109 -4.50 30.05 11.74
C ILE A 109 -3.97 31.50 11.71
N PRO A 110 -3.50 32.05 10.57
CA PRO A 110 -2.99 33.43 10.55
C PRO A 110 -4.06 34.48 10.89
N LEU A 111 -5.34 34.16 10.66
CA LEU A 111 -6.47 35.06 10.84
C LEU A 111 -7.02 35.04 12.27
N LEU A 112 -6.63 34.06 13.09
CA LEU A 112 -6.98 33.95 14.50
C LEU A 112 -5.86 34.46 15.44
N VAL A 113 -4.65 34.57 14.92
CA VAL A 113 -3.46 35.03 15.66
C VAL A 113 -3.26 36.56 15.50
N PHE A 114 -3.91 37.17 14.52
CA PHE A 114 -4.04 38.62 14.34
C PHE A 114 -5.46 39.08 14.68
#